data_AF-A0AAU0RA02-F1
#
_entry.id   AF-A0AAU0RA02-F1
#
_cell.length_a   1.000
_cell.length_b   1.000
_cell.length_c   1.000
_cell.angle_alpha   90.00
_cell.angle_beta   90.00
_cell.angle_gamma   90.00
#
_symmetry.space_group_name_H-M   'P 1'
#
loop_
_entity.id
_entity.type
_entity.pdbx_description
1 polymer ?
#
loop_
_entity_poly.entity_id
_entity_poly.type
_entity_poly.pdbx_seq_one_letter_code
_entity_poly.pdbx_strand_id
1 'polypeptide(L)'
;MNVKGLNLDIDKAIDNICEVSNRSSGTTRSILYIYLIVNILSLIAVINSYKYNWERQRMEYANLEYNTLKKHLKQVLPTNTALYNEVQDSIRQKREELNILLRSDTENFTIIRIPILGNCFDLNDLGLISGITFILLGFTMRFTLTREINNLKIVFHAISERYPDDANADQFKDSGFDIKSINYTRRRHHYNYLSMNEIFNFPPLQTSAKSTMKARLGKAIMKMFYFPFIVYLSIFANDLSTVDRGIRVEPIHTIISLILSFLFALAIYYTCRECTRRKITVYGLYCAIYLNDYKYPEDMPTFNARQLSTLKFDEQTTLADLIPPLNEKK
;
A
#
# COMPACT_ATOMS: atom_id res chain seq x y z
N MET A 1 -32.75 -15.84 32.09
CA MET A 1 -32.04 -17.13 32.03
C MET A 1 -30.68 -16.89 31.37
N ASN A 2 -29.59 -17.02 32.13
CA ASN A 2 -28.26 -17.14 31.56
C ASN A 2 -28.18 -18.54 30.94
N VAL A 3 -28.16 -18.66 29.61
CA VAL A 3 -27.99 -19.95 28.93
C VAL A 3 -26.53 -20.37 29.09
N LYS A 4 -26.14 -20.78 30.31
CA LYS A 4 -24.93 -21.56 30.57
C LYS A 4 -25.20 -22.95 29.98
N GLY A 5 -24.71 -23.24 28.78
CA GLY A 5 -24.80 -24.61 28.25
C GLY A 5 -25.01 -24.77 26.75
N LEU A 6 -25.19 -23.70 25.98
CA LEU A 6 -24.82 -23.79 24.55
C LEU A 6 -23.29 -23.78 24.53
N ASN A 7 -22.68 -24.96 24.70
CA ASN A 7 -21.30 -25.17 24.26
C ASN A 7 -21.30 -24.85 22.76
N LEU A 8 -21.08 -23.58 22.44
CA LEU A 8 -20.59 -23.09 21.17
C LEU A 8 -19.11 -23.47 21.06
N ASP A 9 -18.75 -24.67 21.54
CA ASP A 9 -17.46 -25.27 21.28
C ASP A 9 -17.41 -25.39 19.78
N ILE A 10 -16.60 -24.50 19.22
CA ILE A 10 -16.26 -24.51 17.83
C ILE A 10 -15.77 -25.93 17.53
N ASP A 11 -16.34 -26.54 16.50
CA ASP A 11 -15.82 -27.81 16.01
C ASP A 11 -14.31 -27.68 15.77
N LYS A 12 -13.52 -28.50 16.46
CA LYS A 12 -12.06 -28.47 16.41
C LYS A 12 -11.54 -28.56 14.97
N ALA A 13 -12.24 -29.26 14.09
CA ALA A 13 -11.88 -29.33 12.67
C ALA A 13 -12.04 -27.97 11.97
N ILE A 14 -13.15 -27.27 12.21
CA ILE A 14 -13.39 -25.92 11.66
C ILE A 14 -12.43 -24.90 12.27
N ASP A 15 -12.10 -25.04 13.56
CA ASP A 15 -11.11 -24.18 14.22
C ASP A 15 -9.75 -24.28 13.53
N ASN A 16 -9.27 -25.50 13.32
CA ASN A 16 -7.99 -25.75 12.65
C ASN A 16 -7.99 -25.17 11.23
N ILE A 17 -9.10 -25.29 10.49
CA ILE A 17 -9.25 -24.69 9.15
C ILE A 17 -9.19 -23.17 9.22
N CYS A 18 -9.89 -22.55 10.18
CA CYS A 18 -9.83 -21.10 10.41
C CYS A 18 -8.43 -20.65 10.81
N GLU A 19 -7.72 -21.42 11.63
CA GLU A 19 -6.35 -21.12 12.05
C GLU A 19 -5.39 -21.13 10.85
N VAL A 20 -5.49 -22.12 9.96
CA VAL A 20 -4.71 -22.18 8.72
C VAL A 20 -4.97 -20.95 7.85
N SER A 21 -6.23 -20.53 7.72
CA SER A 21 -6.59 -19.30 7.00
C SER A 21 -5.95 -18.06 7.65
N ASN A 22 -6.07 -17.92 8.96
CA ASN A 22 -5.50 -16.81 9.72
C ASN A 22 -3.98 -16.73 9.61
N ARG A 23 -3.29 -17.88 9.63
CA ARG A 23 -1.83 -17.95 9.38
C ARG A 23 -1.48 -17.43 7.99
N SER A 24 -2.28 -17.77 6.97
CA SER A 24 -2.09 -17.25 5.61
C SER A 24 -2.29 -15.74 5.52
N SER A 25 -3.34 -15.20 6.14
CA SER A 25 -3.53 -13.75 6.25
C SER A 25 -2.36 -13.10 7.00
N GLY A 26 -1.81 -13.76 8.03
CA GLY A 26 -0.52 -13.43 8.66
C GLY A 26 0.59 -13.12 7.67
N THR A 27 0.86 -14.03 6.74
CA THR A 27 1.90 -13.84 5.72
C THR A 27 1.59 -12.67 4.78
N THR A 28 0.32 -12.51 4.34
CA THR A 28 -0.10 -11.37 3.52
C THR A 28 0.20 -10.04 4.21
N ARG A 29 -0.03 -9.96 5.53
CA ARG A 29 0.23 -8.77 6.35
C ARG A 29 1.71 -8.42 6.40
N SER A 30 2.56 -9.39 6.68
CA SER A 30 4.01 -9.18 6.73
C SER A 30 4.55 -8.65 5.40
N ILE A 31 4.12 -9.23 4.28
CA ILE A 31 4.52 -8.77 2.94
C ILE A 31 4.01 -7.36 2.67
N LEU A 32 2.78 -7.05 3.05
CA LEU A 32 2.23 -5.71 2.87
C LEU A 32 2.97 -4.65 3.69
N TYR A 33 3.42 -4.97 4.91
CA TYR A 33 4.25 -4.06 5.71
C TYR A 33 5.62 -3.83 5.07
N ILE A 34 6.29 -4.90 4.61
CA ILE A 34 7.54 -4.78 3.86
C ILE A 34 7.31 -3.91 2.62
N TYR A 35 6.22 -4.14 1.90
CA TYR A 35 5.83 -3.35 0.74
C TYR A 35 5.69 -1.87 1.09
N LEU A 36 4.93 -1.53 2.14
CA LEU A 36 4.75 -0.14 2.58
C LEU A 36 6.07 0.52 3.00
N ILE A 37 6.91 -0.18 3.75
CA ILE A 37 8.22 0.34 4.19
C ILE A 37 9.09 0.67 2.97
N VAL A 38 9.23 -0.27 2.03
CA VAL A 38 10.02 -0.05 0.81
C VAL A 38 9.48 1.16 0.03
N ASN A 39 8.16 1.28 -0.10
CA ASN A 39 7.54 2.43 -0.77
C ASN A 39 7.83 3.77 -0.10
N ILE A 40 7.75 3.83 1.24
CA ILE A 40 8.05 5.06 1.99
C ILE A 40 9.52 5.43 1.82
N LEU A 41 10.43 4.45 1.91
CA LEU A 41 11.87 4.68 1.72
C LEU A 41 12.18 5.17 0.30
N SER A 42 11.59 4.56 -0.72
CA SER A 42 11.73 5.01 -2.11
C SER A 42 11.17 6.41 -2.31
N LEU A 43 10.02 6.75 -1.70
CA LEU A 43 9.46 8.10 -1.77
C LEU A 43 10.38 9.14 -1.11
N ILE A 44 10.96 8.82 0.05
CA ILE A 44 11.94 9.69 0.71
C ILE A 44 13.17 9.89 -0.18
N ALA A 45 13.65 8.83 -0.83
CA ALA A 45 14.75 8.92 -1.78
C ALA A 45 14.41 9.86 -2.96
N VAL A 46 13.21 9.76 -3.53
CA VAL A 46 12.73 10.67 -4.58
C VAL A 46 12.69 12.12 -4.10
N ILE A 47 12.08 12.38 -2.94
CA ILE A 47 11.97 13.72 -2.38
C ILE A 47 13.37 14.33 -2.16
N ASN A 48 14.32 13.53 -1.68
CA ASN A 48 15.70 13.98 -1.45
C ASN A 48 16.48 14.20 -2.75
N SER A 49 16.16 13.47 -3.83
CA SER A 49 16.76 13.64 -5.15
C SER A 49 16.20 14.82 -5.94
N TYR A 50 15.07 15.38 -5.52
CA TYR A 50 14.39 16.43 -6.27
C TYR A 50 15.20 17.73 -6.31
N LYS A 51 15.11 18.46 -7.43
CA LYS A 51 15.90 19.68 -7.72
C LYS A 51 15.82 20.74 -6.62
N TYR A 52 14.73 20.80 -5.86
CA TYR A 52 14.53 21.79 -4.80
C TYR A 52 14.90 21.27 -3.41
N ASN A 53 15.80 20.29 -3.34
CA ASN A 53 16.30 19.79 -2.06
C ASN A 53 17.00 20.90 -1.26
N TRP A 54 17.04 20.71 0.05
CA TRP A 54 17.59 21.66 1.01
C TRP A 54 19.09 21.93 0.75
N GLU A 55 19.84 20.94 0.24
CA GLU A 55 21.27 21.08 -0.08
C GLU A 55 21.49 22.09 -1.22
N ARG A 56 20.69 22.01 -2.29
CA ARG A 56 20.78 22.94 -3.41
C ARG A 56 20.34 24.34 -3.05
N GLN A 57 19.31 24.50 -2.23
CA GLN A 57 18.92 25.80 -1.70
C GLN A 57 20.07 26.43 -0.87
N ARG A 58 20.78 25.63 -0.06
CA ARG A 58 21.96 26.11 0.68
C ARG A 58 23.10 26.52 -0.25
N MET A 59 23.36 25.77 -1.31
CA MET A 59 24.34 26.15 -2.33
C MET A 59 23.98 27.47 -3.03
N GLU A 60 22.71 27.64 -3.42
CA GLU A 60 22.24 28.86 -4.06
C GLU A 60 22.38 30.07 -3.13
N TYR A 61 22.04 29.90 -1.85
CA TYR A 61 22.20 30.93 -0.84
C TYR A 61 23.68 31.27 -0.59
N ALA A 62 24.56 30.27 -0.42
CA ALA A 62 26.01 30.49 -0.25
C ALA A 62 26.64 31.18 -1.47
N ASN A 63 26.21 30.82 -2.68
CA ASN A 63 26.65 31.46 -3.91
C ASN A 63 26.15 32.92 -3.99
N LEU A 64 24.92 33.20 -3.56
CA LEU A 64 24.39 34.57 -3.50
C LEU A 64 25.17 35.44 -2.52
N GLU A 65 25.48 34.93 -1.32
CA GLU A 65 26.31 35.62 -0.33
C GLU A 65 27.72 35.88 -0.87
N TYR A 66 28.36 34.87 -1.46
CA TYR A 66 29.68 35.01 -2.09
C TYR A 66 29.69 36.10 -3.17
N ASN A 67 28.66 36.12 -4.04
CA ASN A 67 28.55 37.13 -5.09
C ASN A 67 28.26 38.53 -4.53
N THR A 68 27.52 38.62 -3.41
CA THR A 68 27.23 39.89 -2.73
C THR A 68 28.50 40.47 -2.11
N LEU A 69 29.28 39.66 -1.39
CA LEU A 69 30.57 40.07 -0.85
C LEU A 69 31.55 40.49 -1.95
N LYS A 70 31.59 39.75 -3.06
CA LYS A 70 32.43 40.10 -4.21
C LYS A 70 32.03 41.44 -4.85
N LYS A 71 30.74 41.76 -4.88
CA LYS A 71 30.25 43.09 -5.30
C LYS A 71 30.63 44.16 -4.29
N HIS A 72 30.52 43.88 -2.99
CA HIS A 72 30.90 44.82 -1.93
C HIS A 72 32.40 45.13 -1.95
N LEU A 73 33.27 44.13 -2.13
CA LEU A 73 34.71 44.33 -2.27
C LEU A 73 35.07 45.30 -3.41
N LYS A 74 34.32 45.31 -4.53
CA LYS A 74 34.52 46.26 -5.63
C LYS A 74 34.15 47.69 -5.26
N GLN A 75 33.27 47.88 -4.28
CA GLN A 75 32.84 49.19 -3.79
C GLN A 75 33.77 49.72 -2.70
N VAL A 76 34.37 48.83 -1.92
CA VAL A 76 35.37 49.18 -0.90
C VAL A 76 36.68 49.57 -1.60
N LEU A 77 37.00 50.87 -1.57
CA LEU A 77 38.27 51.39 -2.06
C LEU A 77 39.44 50.80 -1.23
N PRO A 78 40.60 50.53 -1.85
CA PRO A 78 41.76 49.95 -1.18
C PRO A 78 42.39 50.87 -0.12
N THR A 79 41.91 52.10 0.05
CA THR A 79 42.35 53.05 1.07
C THR A 79 42.00 52.64 2.50
N ASN A 80 40.97 51.81 2.72
CA ASN A 80 40.68 51.23 4.03
C ASN A 80 41.19 49.78 4.10
N THR A 81 42.49 49.61 4.33
CA THR A 81 43.17 48.31 4.33
C THR A 81 42.54 47.31 5.30
N ALA A 82 42.08 47.75 6.47
CA ALA A 82 41.50 46.87 7.49
C ALA A 82 40.16 46.28 7.01
N LEU A 83 39.23 47.13 6.57
CA LEU A 83 37.94 46.69 6.04
C LEU A 83 38.11 45.86 4.76
N TYR A 84 39.05 46.25 3.90
CA TYR A 84 39.35 45.50 2.69
C TYR A 84 39.81 44.07 3.00
N ASN A 85 40.73 43.90 3.95
CA ASN A 85 41.21 42.58 4.38
C ASN A 85 40.08 41.74 5.00
N GLU A 86 39.23 42.34 5.85
CA GLU A 86 38.08 41.66 6.46
C GLU A 86 37.08 41.13 5.42
N VAL A 87 36.74 41.95 4.41
CA VAL A 87 35.86 41.54 3.31
C VAL A 87 36.53 40.45 2.47
N GLN A 88 37.84 40.55 2.22
CA GLN A 88 38.59 39.56 1.48
C GLN A 88 38.64 38.20 2.19
N ASP A 89 38.85 38.20 3.51
CA ASP A 89 38.85 36.99 4.34
C ASP A 89 37.44 36.35 4.36
N SER A 90 36.39 37.17 4.46
CA SER A 90 35.00 36.71 4.36
C SER A 90 34.70 36.05 3.01
N ILE A 91 35.21 36.63 1.91
CA ILE A 91 35.10 36.05 0.56
C ILE A 91 35.83 34.71 0.48
N ARG A 92 37.03 34.61 1.07
CA ARG A 92 37.82 33.37 1.09
C ARG A 92 37.06 32.28 1.83
N GLN A 93 36.53 32.57 3.02
CA GLN A 93 35.74 31.64 3.82
C GLN A 93 34.48 31.17 3.06
N LYS A 94 33.72 32.11 2.47
CA LYS A 94 32.51 31.76 1.71
C LYS A 94 32.79 30.97 0.45
N ARG A 95 33.94 31.21 -0.21
CA ARG A 95 34.39 30.40 -1.34
C ARG A 95 34.73 28.97 -0.92
N GLU A 96 35.39 28.81 0.22
CA GLU A 96 35.70 27.49 0.76
C GLU A 96 34.44 26.73 1.15
N GLU A 97 33.49 27.38 1.83
CA GLU A 97 32.16 26.82 2.11
C GLU A 97 31.45 26.37 0.83
N LEU A 98 31.41 27.23 -0.20
CA LEU A 98 30.80 26.90 -1.49
C LEU A 98 31.50 25.72 -2.17
N ASN A 99 32.84 25.66 -2.13
CA ASN A 99 33.60 24.54 -2.70
C ASN A 99 33.32 23.23 -1.97
N ILE A 100 33.15 23.26 -0.64
CA ILE A 100 32.77 22.08 0.15
C ILE A 100 31.37 21.62 -0.25
N LEU A 101 30.41 22.55 -0.39
CA LEU A 101 29.05 22.21 -0.80
C LEU A 101 28.99 21.70 -2.24
N LEU A 102 29.73 22.30 -3.17
CA LEU A 102 29.82 21.82 -4.56
C LEU A 102 30.45 20.44 -4.63
N ARG A 103 31.50 20.19 -3.83
CA ARG A 103 32.12 18.87 -3.75
C ARG A 103 31.14 17.84 -3.16
N SER A 104 30.46 18.18 -2.07
CA SER A 104 29.38 17.38 -1.48
C SER A 104 28.30 17.07 -2.52
N ASP A 105 27.84 18.06 -3.27
CA ASP A 105 26.85 17.88 -4.34
C ASP A 105 27.41 16.94 -5.41
N THR A 106 28.63 17.14 -5.93
CA THR A 106 29.19 16.21 -6.93
C THR A 106 29.35 14.77 -6.41
N GLU A 107 29.74 14.60 -5.15
CA GLU A 107 29.91 13.28 -4.54
C GLU A 107 28.56 12.61 -4.23
N ASN A 108 27.53 13.37 -3.84
CA ASN A 108 26.20 12.87 -3.48
C ASN A 108 25.26 12.74 -4.69
N PHE A 109 25.38 13.59 -5.70
CA PHE A 109 24.53 13.58 -6.90
C PHE A 109 24.73 12.30 -7.71
N THR A 110 25.89 11.66 -7.55
CA THR A 110 26.22 10.41 -8.25
C THR A 110 25.97 9.19 -7.37
N ILE A 111 25.81 9.35 -6.06
CA ILE A 111 25.80 8.23 -5.11
C ILE A 111 24.78 8.44 -3.99
N ILE A 112 23.71 7.64 -4.00
CA ILE A 112 22.86 7.45 -2.83
C ILE A 112 23.55 6.45 -1.91
N ARG A 113 24.00 6.92 -0.74
CA ARG A 113 24.53 6.06 0.32
C ARG A 113 23.39 5.59 1.21
N ILE A 114 23.16 4.28 1.25
CA ILE A 114 22.24 3.69 2.24
C ILE A 114 23.02 3.50 3.55
N PRO A 115 22.70 4.25 4.61
CA PRO A 115 23.54 4.31 5.83
C PRO A 115 23.67 2.97 6.57
N ILE A 116 22.75 2.02 6.32
CA ILE A 116 22.73 0.72 7.01
C ILE A 116 23.63 -0.32 6.34
N LEU A 117 23.84 -0.24 5.02
CA LEU A 117 24.51 -1.30 4.26
C LEU A 117 25.90 -0.89 3.73
N GLY A 118 26.29 0.37 3.86
CA GLY A 118 27.57 0.88 3.34
C GLY A 118 27.68 0.88 1.81
N ASN A 119 26.71 0.29 1.10
CA ASN A 119 26.66 0.27 -0.35
C ASN A 119 26.23 1.64 -0.91
N CYS A 120 26.93 2.01 -1.98
CA CYS A 120 26.76 3.22 -2.75
C CYS A 120 26.01 2.84 -4.03
N PHE A 121 24.80 3.35 -4.23
CA PHE A 121 24.02 3.13 -5.46
C PHE A 121 24.03 4.38 -6.31
N ASP A 122 24.24 4.23 -7.61
CA ASP A 122 24.06 5.34 -8.55
C ASP A 122 22.58 5.73 -8.59
N LEU A 123 22.33 7.03 -8.71
CA LEU A 123 20.99 7.59 -8.87
C LEU A 123 20.30 7.02 -10.12
N ASN A 124 21.07 6.73 -11.17
CA ASN A 124 20.55 6.10 -12.39
C ASN A 124 20.12 4.64 -12.17
N ASP A 125 20.76 3.93 -11.25
CA ASP A 125 20.42 2.55 -10.92
C ASP A 125 19.20 2.46 -9.98
N LEU A 126 18.83 3.56 -9.33
CA LEU A 126 17.70 3.62 -8.42
C LEU A 126 16.39 3.23 -9.14
N GLY A 127 16.17 3.73 -10.36
CA GLY A 127 14.99 3.40 -11.17
C GLY A 127 14.93 1.92 -11.56
N LEU A 128 16.07 1.31 -11.84
CA LEU A 128 16.16 -0.11 -12.18
C LEU A 128 15.94 -1.00 -10.95
N ILE A 129 16.66 -0.72 -9.86
CA ILE A 129 16.61 -1.52 -8.63
C ILE A 129 15.23 -1.41 -7.98
N SER A 130 14.67 -0.20 -7.89
CA SER A 130 13.32 -0.01 -7.36
C SER A 130 12.27 -0.66 -8.24
N GLY A 131 12.43 -0.60 -9.57
CA GLY A 131 11.55 -1.26 -10.54
C GLY A 131 11.47 -2.76 -10.32
N ILE A 132 12.62 -3.43 -10.31
CA ILE A 132 12.72 -4.87 -10.04
C ILE A 132 12.15 -5.21 -8.66
N THR A 133 12.49 -4.44 -7.64
CA THR A 133 12.02 -4.68 -6.26
C THR A 133 10.50 -4.58 -6.16
N PHE A 134 9.89 -3.53 -6.72
CA PHE A 134 8.44 -3.38 -6.71
C PHE A 134 7.72 -4.46 -7.51
N ILE A 135 8.29 -4.90 -8.63
CA ILE A 135 7.74 -6.01 -9.41
C ILE A 135 7.75 -7.30 -8.58
N LEU A 136 8.88 -7.66 -7.97
CA LEU A 136 9.01 -8.86 -7.13
C LEU A 136 8.05 -8.84 -5.93
N LEU A 137 7.99 -7.71 -5.22
CA LEU A 137 7.07 -7.56 -4.09
C LEU A 137 5.60 -7.59 -4.56
N GLY A 138 5.28 -6.97 -5.69
CA GLY A 138 3.95 -7.01 -6.30
C GLY A 138 3.53 -8.43 -6.69
N PHE A 139 4.43 -9.23 -7.27
CA PHE A 139 4.18 -10.65 -7.55
C PHE A 139 4.00 -11.48 -6.27
N THR A 140 4.82 -11.23 -5.26
CA THR A 140 4.74 -11.92 -3.97
C THR A 140 3.40 -11.61 -3.29
N MET A 141 3.00 -10.33 -3.27
CA MET A 141 1.71 -9.89 -2.74
C MET A 141 0.53 -10.49 -3.53
N ARG A 142 0.65 -10.56 -4.86
CA ARG A 142 -0.35 -11.22 -5.71
C ARG A 142 -0.50 -12.70 -5.36
N PHE A 143 0.61 -13.40 -5.12
CA PHE A 143 0.59 -14.81 -4.76
C PHE A 143 -0.07 -15.03 -3.40
N THR A 144 0.27 -14.22 -2.39
CA THR A 144 -0.32 -14.36 -1.05
C THR A 144 -1.80 -14.02 -1.01
N LEU A 145 -2.24 -12.98 -1.72
CA LEU A 145 -3.66 -12.67 -1.89
C LEU A 145 -4.42 -13.81 -2.60
N THR A 146 -3.78 -14.50 -3.56
CA THR A 146 -4.41 -15.65 -4.24
C THR A 146 -4.60 -16.82 -3.27
N ARG A 147 -3.58 -17.12 -2.46
CA ARG A 147 -3.67 -18.13 -1.40
C ARG A 147 -4.74 -17.78 -0.38
N GLU A 148 -4.80 -16.53 0.05
CA GLU A 148 -5.81 -16.04 0.99
C GLU A 148 -7.23 -16.20 0.45
N ILE A 149 -7.48 -15.83 -0.81
CA ILE A 149 -8.78 -16.06 -1.47
C ILE A 149 -9.16 -17.54 -1.45
N ASN A 150 -8.23 -18.43 -1.82
CA ASN A 150 -8.51 -19.87 -1.87
C ASN A 150 -8.77 -20.45 -0.48
N ASN A 151 -7.98 -20.06 0.52
CA ASN A 151 -8.17 -20.49 1.90
C ASN A 151 -9.52 -20.01 2.45
N LEU A 152 -9.88 -18.75 2.21
CA LEU A 152 -11.18 -18.22 2.61
C LEU A 152 -12.33 -18.97 1.96
N LYS A 153 -12.24 -19.28 0.66
CA LYS A 153 -13.27 -20.09 -0.02
C LYS A 153 -13.47 -21.45 0.63
N ILE A 154 -12.37 -22.14 0.97
CA ILE A 154 -12.40 -23.45 1.64
C ILE A 154 -13.04 -23.33 3.03
N VAL A 155 -12.60 -22.35 3.82
CA VAL A 155 -13.13 -22.11 5.17
C VAL A 155 -14.62 -21.80 5.13
N PHE A 156 -15.01 -20.92 4.22
CA PHE A 156 -16.40 -20.50 4.03
C PHE A 156 -17.30 -21.63 3.53
N HIS A 157 -16.79 -22.50 2.66
CA HIS A 157 -17.48 -23.74 2.28
C HIS A 157 -17.65 -24.66 3.48
N ALA A 158 -16.57 -24.96 4.21
CA ALA A 158 -16.59 -25.85 5.36
C ALA A 158 -17.53 -25.37 6.48
N ILE A 159 -17.56 -24.06 6.77
CA ILE A 159 -18.51 -23.47 7.73
C ILE A 159 -19.95 -23.64 7.25
N SER A 160 -20.22 -23.41 5.97
CA SER A 160 -21.57 -23.50 5.41
C SER A 160 -22.08 -24.94 5.38
N GLU A 161 -21.22 -25.89 5.02
CA GLU A 161 -21.51 -27.33 5.01
C GLU A 161 -21.68 -27.91 6.42
N ARG A 162 -20.90 -27.43 7.40
CA ARG A 162 -20.97 -27.93 8.78
C ARG A 162 -22.20 -27.41 9.53
N TYR A 163 -22.66 -26.21 9.18
CA TYR A 163 -23.78 -25.56 9.86
C TYR A 163 -24.87 -25.15 8.86
N PRO A 164 -25.51 -26.06 8.10
CA PRO A 164 -26.73 -25.74 7.37
C PRO A 164 -27.86 -25.30 8.34
N ASP A 165 -28.92 -24.70 7.82
CA ASP A 165 -30.01 -24.14 8.65
C ASP A 165 -30.72 -25.20 9.51
N ASP A 166 -30.72 -26.46 9.08
CA ASP A 166 -31.28 -27.64 9.73
C ASP A 166 -30.23 -28.52 10.45
N ALA A 167 -28.97 -28.10 10.50
CA ALA A 167 -27.91 -28.88 11.15
C ALA A 167 -28.24 -29.16 12.62
N ASN A 168 -28.09 -30.42 13.05
CA ASN A 168 -28.37 -30.88 14.41
C ASN A 168 -29.84 -30.75 14.83
N ALA A 169 -30.79 -30.67 13.88
CA ALA A 169 -32.21 -30.55 14.22
C ALA A 169 -32.69 -31.63 15.19
N ASP A 170 -32.21 -32.87 15.02
CA ASP A 170 -32.54 -34.00 15.89
C ASP A 170 -32.10 -33.80 17.35
N GLN A 171 -30.97 -33.10 17.57
CA GLN A 171 -30.44 -32.87 18.93
C GLN A 171 -31.21 -31.79 19.69
N PHE A 172 -31.90 -30.90 18.98
CA PHE A 172 -32.60 -29.75 19.56
C PHE A 172 -34.13 -29.86 19.46
N LYS A 173 -34.65 -30.98 18.96
CA LYS A 173 -36.09 -31.19 18.72
C LYS A 173 -36.95 -30.91 19.96
N ASP A 174 -36.48 -31.32 21.14
CA ASP A 174 -37.23 -31.17 22.40
C ASP A 174 -36.96 -29.85 23.14
N SER A 175 -35.99 -29.07 22.66
CA SER A 175 -35.50 -27.87 23.36
C SER A 175 -36.33 -26.60 23.08
N GLY A 176 -37.18 -26.62 22.05
CA GLY A 176 -37.99 -25.47 21.64
C GLY A 176 -37.19 -24.29 21.06
N PHE A 177 -35.87 -24.42 20.86
CA PHE A 177 -35.05 -23.38 20.26
C PHE A 177 -35.18 -23.35 18.73
N ASP A 178 -35.11 -22.15 18.15
CA ASP A 178 -34.98 -21.97 16.70
C ASP A 178 -33.57 -22.36 16.25
N ILE A 179 -33.41 -23.59 15.75
CA ILE A 179 -32.13 -24.16 15.28
C ILE A 179 -31.46 -23.25 14.24
N LYS A 180 -32.24 -22.60 13.38
CA LYS A 180 -31.72 -21.67 12.38
C LYS A 180 -30.98 -20.50 13.03
N SER A 181 -31.52 -19.95 14.11
CA SER A 181 -30.89 -18.86 14.87
C SER A 181 -29.57 -19.30 15.55
N ILE A 182 -29.50 -20.55 16.02
CA ILE A 182 -28.30 -21.12 16.64
C ILE A 182 -27.20 -21.32 15.60
N ASN A 183 -27.51 -21.97 14.47
CA ASN A 183 -26.54 -22.20 13.41
C ASN A 183 -26.08 -20.88 12.78
N TYR A 184 -26.99 -19.91 12.61
CA TYR A 184 -26.62 -18.54 12.23
C TYR A 184 -25.61 -17.92 13.19
N THR A 185 -25.84 -18.03 14.50
CA THR A 185 -24.94 -17.50 15.53
C THR A 185 -23.56 -18.16 15.46
N ARG A 186 -23.50 -19.48 15.24
CA ARG A 186 -22.24 -20.23 15.05
C ARG A 186 -21.45 -19.77 13.83
N ARG A 187 -22.10 -19.70 12.65
CA ARG A 187 -21.47 -19.20 11.42
C ARG A 187 -20.93 -17.78 11.60
N ARG A 188 -21.71 -16.94 12.29
CA ARG A 188 -21.32 -15.57 12.63
C ARG A 188 -20.12 -15.50 13.57
N HIS A 189 -19.99 -16.39 14.56
CA HIS A 189 -18.80 -16.44 15.42
C HIS A 189 -17.53 -16.73 14.60
N HIS A 190 -17.61 -17.69 13.68
CA HIS A 190 -16.50 -18.00 12.77
C HIS A 190 -16.16 -16.83 11.84
N TYR A 191 -17.18 -16.19 11.27
CA TYR A 191 -16.97 -14.98 10.48
C TYR A 191 -16.25 -13.90 11.29
N ASN A 192 -16.72 -13.60 12.50
CA ASN A 192 -16.10 -12.60 13.36
C ASN A 192 -14.63 -12.97 13.64
N TYR A 193 -14.35 -14.23 13.97
CA TYR A 193 -13.00 -14.73 14.20
C TYR A 193 -12.07 -14.54 12.99
N LEU A 194 -12.53 -14.88 11.79
CA LEU A 194 -11.77 -14.68 10.54
C LEU A 194 -11.61 -13.18 10.22
N SER A 195 -12.64 -12.39 10.49
CA SER A 195 -12.66 -10.95 10.21
C SER A 195 -11.68 -10.16 11.07
N MET A 196 -11.37 -10.65 12.28
CA MET A 196 -10.42 -10.01 13.20
C MET A 196 -8.96 -10.07 12.70
N ASN A 197 -8.63 -11.04 11.84
CA ASN A 197 -7.29 -11.21 11.30
C ASN A 197 -7.09 -10.54 9.94
N GLU A 198 -8.16 -10.03 9.34
CA GLU A 198 -8.09 -9.24 8.12
C GLU A 198 -7.48 -7.87 8.40
N ILE A 199 -6.42 -7.55 7.67
CA ILE A 199 -5.84 -6.21 7.69
C ILE A 199 -6.27 -5.45 6.45
N PHE A 200 -6.61 -4.18 6.70
CA PHE A 200 -7.10 -3.19 5.76
C PHE A 200 -8.43 -3.53 5.07
N ASN A 201 -9.02 -4.70 5.26
CA ASN A 201 -10.46 -4.82 5.06
C ASN A 201 -11.16 -4.38 6.34
N PHE A 202 -12.18 -3.54 6.20
CA PHE A 202 -13.18 -3.38 7.25
C PHE A 202 -14.35 -4.28 6.86
N PRO A 203 -14.26 -5.60 7.14
CA PRO A 203 -15.40 -6.48 6.93
C PRO A 203 -16.61 -5.87 7.64
N PRO A 204 -17.82 -6.00 7.08
CA PRO A 204 -19.01 -5.49 7.73
C PRO A 204 -19.11 -6.09 9.14
N LEU A 205 -19.11 -5.21 10.15
CA LEU A 205 -19.31 -5.52 11.56
C LEU A 205 -20.62 -4.89 11.99
N GLN A 206 -21.45 -5.63 12.73
CA GLN A 206 -22.80 -5.20 13.14
C GLN A 206 -22.84 -3.92 13.99
N THR A 207 -21.75 -3.56 14.66
CA THR A 207 -21.75 -2.52 15.71
C THR A 207 -21.70 -1.08 15.19
N SER A 208 -21.71 -0.83 13.88
CA SER A 208 -21.39 0.51 13.36
C SER A 208 -22.50 1.13 12.51
N ALA A 209 -23.40 1.83 13.19
CA ALA A 209 -24.53 2.55 12.62
C ALA A 209 -24.16 3.87 11.87
N LYS A 210 -22.93 4.02 11.33
CA LYS A 210 -22.56 5.19 10.50
C LYS A 210 -21.72 4.77 9.28
N SER A 211 -22.38 4.60 8.14
CA SER A 211 -21.91 3.90 6.94
C SER A 211 -20.95 4.69 6.02
N THR A 212 -20.91 6.03 6.11
CA THR A 212 -20.17 6.86 5.15
C THR A 212 -18.65 6.87 5.37
N MET A 213 -18.17 6.93 6.61
CA MET A 213 -16.72 6.96 6.89
C MET A 213 -16.04 5.64 6.51
N LYS A 214 -16.69 4.50 6.77
CA LYS A 214 -16.19 3.17 6.40
C LYS A 214 -16.05 3.00 4.89
N ALA A 215 -17.05 3.44 4.13
CA ALA A 215 -17.00 3.38 2.66
C ALA A 215 -15.83 4.20 2.09
N ARG A 216 -15.60 5.40 2.64
CA ARG A 216 -14.45 6.24 2.25
C ARG A 216 -13.11 5.58 2.59
N LEU A 217 -12.99 5.03 3.79
CA LEU A 217 -11.76 4.37 4.24
C LEU A 217 -11.47 3.09 3.45
N GLY A 218 -12.50 2.29 3.13
CA GLY A 218 -12.37 1.13 2.25
C GLY A 218 -11.89 1.52 0.85
N LYS A 219 -12.45 2.57 0.25
CA LYS A 219 -11.97 3.11 -1.04
C LYS A 219 -10.52 3.59 -0.96
N ALA A 220 -10.13 4.27 0.12
CA ALA A 220 -8.76 4.74 0.32
C ALA A 220 -7.77 3.57 0.42
N ILE A 221 -8.13 2.51 1.14
CA ILE A 221 -7.32 1.31 1.24
C ILE A 221 -7.15 0.62 -0.11
N MET A 222 -8.23 0.47 -0.88
CA MET A 222 -8.12 -0.15 -2.20
C MET A 222 -7.18 0.63 -3.12
N LYS A 223 -7.13 1.96 -2.98
CA LYS A 223 -6.18 2.83 -3.67
C LYS A 223 -4.75 2.73 -3.14
N MET A 224 -4.53 2.32 -1.89
CA MET A 224 -3.19 2.16 -1.30
C MET A 224 -2.33 1.16 -2.09
N PHE A 225 -2.94 0.16 -2.73
CA PHE A 225 -2.22 -0.78 -3.60
C PHE A 225 -1.59 -0.12 -4.84
N TYR A 226 -2.04 1.05 -5.25
CA TYR A 226 -1.44 1.85 -6.33
C TYR A 226 -0.34 2.80 -5.85
N PHE A 227 -0.10 2.91 -4.54
CA PHE A 227 0.96 3.76 -4.00
C PHE A 227 2.34 3.47 -4.61
N PRO A 228 2.80 2.21 -4.76
CA PRO A 228 4.04 1.90 -5.47
C PRO A 228 4.13 2.36 -6.90
N PHE A 229 3.03 2.28 -7.64
CA PHE A 229 2.99 2.82 -8.98
C PHE A 229 3.17 4.34 -8.97
N ILE A 230 2.55 5.05 -8.02
CA ILE A 230 2.71 6.51 -7.87
C ILE A 230 4.15 6.86 -7.49
N VAL A 231 4.75 6.14 -6.54
CA VAL A 231 6.14 6.36 -6.11
C VAL A 231 7.09 6.10 -7.29
N TYR A 232 6.92 4.99 -8.00
CA TYR A 232 7.73 4.66 -9.17
C TYR A 232 7.56 5.65 -10.32
N LEU A 233 6.32 6.11 -10.58
CA LEU A 233 6.07 7.17 -11.55
C LEU A 233 6.78 8.47 -11.17
N SER A 234 6.93 8.75 -9.88
CA SER A 234 7.69 9.91 -9.40
C SER A 234 9.19 9.75 -9.65
N ILE A 235 9.74 8.53 -9.48
CA ILE A 235 11.13 8.20 -9.87
C ILE A 235 11.30 8.41 -11.37
N PHE A 236 10.42 7.80 -12.18
CA PHE A 236 10.47 7.91 -13.63
C PHE A 236 10.34 9.36 -14.13
N ALA A 237 9.48 10.18 -13.51
CA ALA A 237 9.36 11.60 -13.83
C ALA A 237 10.64 12.38 -13.48
N ASN A 238 11.31 12.01 -12.38
CA ASN A 238 12.60 12.58 -12.04
C ASN A 238 13.66 12.21 -13.08
N ASP A 239 13.73 10.94 -13.50
CA ASP A 239 14.63 10.47 -14.56
C ASP A 239 14.37 11.18 -15.89
N LEU A 240 13.08 11.37 -16.26
CA LEU A 240 12.70 12.15 -17.44
C LEU A 240 13.19 13.60 -17.39
N SER A 241 13.16 14.22 -16.20
CA SER A 241 13.63 15.60 -16.02
C SER A 241 15.16 15.76 -16.17
N THR A 242 15.92 14.67 -16.05
CA THR A 242 17.38 14.65 -16.13
C THR A 242 17.92 14.07 -17.44
N VAL A 243 17.05 13.68 -18.38
CA VAL A 243 17.41 13.05 -19.68
C VAL A 243 18.40 13.88 -20.49
N ASP A 244 18.22 15.19 -20.56
CA ASP A 244 19.11 16.07 -21.32
C ASP A 244 20.57 15.98 -20.84
N ARG A 245 20.77 15.69 -19.55
CA ARG A 245 22.10 15.49 -18.98
C ARG A 245 22.64 14.10 -19.34
N GLY A 246 21.81 13.07 -19.20
CA GLY A 246 22.18 11.69 -19.55
C GLY A 246 22.58 11.55 -21.02
N ILE A 247 21.81 12.14 -21.94
CA ILE A 247 22.09 12.09 -23.39
C ILE A 247 23.44 12.72 -23.75
N ARG A 248 23.86 13.76 -23.03
CA ARG A 248 25.16 14.41 -23.26
C ARG A 248 26.35 13.57 -22.80
N VAL A 249 26.14 12.67 -21.84
CA VAL A 249 27.19 11.80 -21.30
C VAL A 249 27.19 10.47 -22.06
N GLU A 250 26.09 9.73 -22.03
CA GLU A 250 25.93 8.42 -22.67
C GLU A 250 24.50 8.24 -23.24
N PRO A 251 24.28 8.55 -24.54
CA PRO A 251 22.94 8.59 -25.12
C PRO A 251 22.27 7.21 -25.21
N ILE A 252 23.02 6.18 -25.58
CA ILE A 252 22.47 4.83 -25.76
C ILE A 252 22.00 4.26 -24.40
N HIS A 253 22.84 4.35 -23.37
CA HIS A 253 22.49 3.89 -22.02
C HIS A 253 21.30 4.64 -21.45
N THR A 254 21.24 5.97 -21.64
CA THR A 254 20.10 6.79 -21.19
C THR A 254 18.79 6.36 -21.86
N ILE A 255 18.80 6.16 -23.18
CA ILE A 255 17.60 5.74 -23.93
C ILE A 255 17.14 4.34 -23.49
N ILE A 256 18.07 3.39 -23.36
CA ILE A 256 17.75 2.02 -22.90
C ILE A 256 17.16 2.06 -21.49
N SER A 257 17.76 2.83 -20.58
CA SER A 257 17.27 2.99 -19.20
C SER A 257 15.85 3.55 -19.17
N LEU A 258 15.54 4.60 -19.95
CA LEU A 258 14.20 5.16 -20.03
C LEU A 258 13.15 4.16 -20.55
N ILE A 259 13.49 3.39 -21.59
CA ILE A 259 12.60 2.35 -22.12
C ILE A 259 12.32 1.29 -21.05
N LEU A 260 13.38 0.83 -20.36
CA LEU A 260 13.25 -0.17 -19.33
C LEU A 260 12.42 0.34 -18.14
N SER A 261 12.66 1.56 -17.68
CA SER A 261 11.87 2.21 -16.62
C SER A 261 10.41 2.36 -17.01
N PHE A 262 10.11 2.70 -18.27
CA PHE A 262 8.73 2.70 -18.76
C PHE A 262 8.08 1.31 -18.70
N LEU A 263 8.80 0.26 -19.13
CA LEU A 263 8.31 -1.12 -19.05
C LEU A 263 8.08 -1.57 -17.60
N PHE A 264 8.95 -1.17 -16.67
CA PHE A 264 8.77 -1.42 -15.25
C PHE A 264 7.55 -0.69 -14.68
N ALA A 265 7.32 0.57 -15.07
CA ALA A 265 6.11 1.30 -14.66
C ALA A 265 4.83 0.57 -15.11
N LEU A 266 4.81 0.05 -16.35
CA LEU A 266 3.69 -0.75 -16.85
C LEU A 266 3.51 -2.07 -16.07
N ALA A 267 4.60 -2.78 -15.80
CA ALA A 267 4.57 -4.02 -15.02
C ALA A 267 4.06 -3.78 -13.59
N ILE A 268 4.54 -2.73 -12.92
CA ILE A 268 4.09 -2.32 -11.58
C ILE A 268 2.61 -1.92 -11.62
N TYR A 269 2.17 -1.14 -12.60
CA TYR A 269 0.76 -0.80 -12.76
C TYR A 269 -0.12 -2.05 -12.87
N TYR A 270 0.31 -3.03 -13.65
CA TYR A 270 -0.41 -4.28 -13.84
C TYR A 270 -0.47 -5.11 -12.55
N THR A 271 0.65 -5.26 -11.83
CA THR A 271 0.67 -5.99 -10.54
C THR A 271 -0.18 -5.29 -9.48
N CYS A 272 -0.13 -3.96 -9.39
CA CYS A 272 -0.99 -3.15 -8.52
C CYS A 272 -2.48 -3.39 -8.82
N ARG A 273 -2.88 -3.29 -10.10
CA ARG A 273 -4.26 -3.56 -10.54
C ARG A 273 -4.72 -4.97 -10.15
N GLU A 274 -3.87 -5.96 -10.39
CA GLU A 274 -4.16 -7.36 -10.07
C GLU A 274 -4.24 -7.65 -8.57
N CYS A 275 -3.46 -6.95 -7.74
CA CYS A 275 -3.57 -7.00 -6.29
C CYS A 275 -4.88 -6.35 -5.80
N THR A 276 -5.24 -5.17 -6.33
CA THR A 276 -6.51 -4.50 -6.00
C THR A 276 -7.71 -5.37 -6.35
N ARG A 277 -7.75 -5.99 -7.54
CA ARG A 277 -8.85 -6.90 -7.93
C ARG A 277 -8.98 -8.09 -6.98
N ARG A 278 -7.86 -8.69 -6.58
CA ARG A 278 -7.84 -9.79 -5.60
C ARG A 278 -8.34 -9.32 -4.23
N LYS A 279 -7.90 -8.15 -3.75
CA LYS A 279 -8.38 -7.63 -2.46
C LYS A 279 -9.88 -7.30 -2.49
N ILE A 280 -10.39 -6.77 -3.61
CA ILE A 280 -11.85 -6.62 -3.84
C ILE A 280 -12.56 -7.97 -3.78
N THR A 281 -11.96 -9.03 -4.33
CA THR A 281 -12.53 -10.38 -4.26
C THR A 281 -12.58 -10.89 -2.83
N VAL A 282 -11.51 -10.70 -2.04
CA VAL A 282 -11.49 -11.02 -0.60
C VAL A 282 -12.63 -10.29 0.11
N TYR A 283 -12.74 -8.97 -0.08
CA TYR A 283 -13.84 -8.17 0.50
C TYR A 283 -15.22 -8.68 0.07
N GLY A 284 -15.39 -9.01 -1.20
CA GLY A 284 -16.61 -9.60 -1.75
C GLY A 284 -16.98 -10.93 -1.10
N LEU A 285 -16.00 -11.80 -0.79
CA LEU A 285 -16.24 -13.04 -0.07
C LEU A 285 -16.73 -12.80 1.37
N TYR A 286 -16.13 -11.84 2.10
CA TYR A 286 -16.62 -11.45 3.42
C TYR A 286 -18.04 -10.89 3.36
N CYS A 287 -18.32 -10.01 2.39
CA CYS A 287 -19.66 -9.45 2.19
C CYS A 287 -20.68 -10.52 1.81
N ALA A 288 -20.33 -11.46 0.91
CA ALA A 288 -21.22 -12.53 0.49
C ALA A 288 -21.64 -13.39 1.68
N ILE A 289 -20.71 -13.75 2.56
CA ILE A 289 -21.03 -14.52 3.76
C ILE A 289 -21.84 -13.71 4.77
N TYR A 290 -21.56 -12.42 4.89
CA TYR A 290 -22.29 -11.54 5.81
C TYR A 290 -23.73 -11.30 5.36
N LEU A 291 -23.96 -11.08 4.06
CA LEU A 291 -25.25 -10.68 3.48
C LEU A 291 -26.16 -11.85 3.12
N ASN A 292 -25.64 -12.97 2.61
CA ASN A 292 -26.49 -14.06 2.09
C ASN A 292 -27.16 -14.93 3.16
N ASP A 293 -27.17 -14.52 4.43
CA ASP A 293 -27.56 -15.39 5.56
C ASP A 293 -26.89 -16.79 5.51
N TYR A 294 -25.75 -16.91 4.81
CA TYR A 294 -24.96 -18.12 4.57
C TYR A 294 -25.61 -19.23 3.74
N LYS A 295 -26.36 -18.93 2.66
CA LYS A 295 -26.61 -19.94 1.61
C LYS A 295 -25.45 -19.93 0.60
N TYR A 296 -24.69 -21.02 0.53
CA TYR A 296 -23.74 -21.23 -0.56
C TYR A 296 -24.56 -21.51 -1.84
N PRO A 297 -24.44 -20.71 -2.91
CA PRO A 297 -24.97 -21.13 -4.19
C PRO A 297 -24.13 -22.32 -4.64
N GLU A 298 -24.76 -23.49 -4.84
CA GLU A 298 -24.09 -24.67 -5.42
C GLU A 298 -23.41 -24.33 -6.76
N ASP A 299 -23.92 -23.30 -7.44
CA ASP A 299 -23.42 -22.77 -8.70
C ASP A 299 -22.77 -21.39 -8.54
N MET A 300 -21.80 -21.21 -7.63
CA MET A 300 -21.02 -19.96 -7.61
C MET A 300 -20.38 -19.77 -9.00
N PRO A 301 -20.87 -18.82 -9.83
CA PRO A 301 -20.21 -18.57 -11.10
C PRO A 301 -18.79 -18.16 -10.75
N THR A 302 -17.81 -18.67 -11.48
CA THR A 302 -16.48 -18.05 -11.49
C THR A 302 -16.71 -16.58 -11.79
N PHE A 303 -16.72 -15.73 -10.75
CA PHE A 303 -17.06 -14.32 -10.89
C PHE A 303 -16.07 -13.75 -11.89
N ASN A 304 -16.52 -13.57 -13.13
CA ASN A 304 -15.67 -13.05 -14.16
C ASN A 304 -15.34 -11.65 -13.69
N ALA A 305 -14.07 -11.27 -13.62
CA ALA A 305 -13.69 -9.99 -13.06
C ALA A 305 -14.24 -8.78 -13.86
N ARG A 306 -14.98 -9.06 -14.95
CA ARG A 306 -15.89 -8.18 -15.69
C ARG A 306 -17.24 -7.95 -14.97
N GLN A 307 -17.86 -8.98 -14.39
CA GLN A 307 -19.11 -8.87 -13.61
C GLN A 307 -18.93 -8.07 -12.31
N LEU A 308 -17.79 -8.23 -11.63
CA LEU A 308 -17.40 -7.38 -10.49
C LEU A 308 -17.04 -5.94 -10.90
N SER A 309 -16.67 -5.70 -12.17
CA SER A 309 -16.47 -4.34 -12.69
C SER A 309 -17.73 -3.71 -13.27
N THR A 310 -18.76 -4.51 -13.58
CA THR A 310 -20.10 -4.03 -13.98
C THR A 310 -21.05 -3.91 -12.79
N LEU A 311 -20.68 -4.40 -11.60
CA LEU A 311 -21.09 -3.79 -10.34
C LEU A 311 -20.50 -2.37 -10.33
N LYS A 312 -21.11 -1.48 -11.13
CA LYS A 312 -21.00 -0.05 -10.91
C LYS A 312 -21.50 0.14 -9.48
N PHE A 313 -20.58 0.41 -8.57
CA PHE A 313 -20.93 1.25 -7.44
C PHE A 313 -21.33 2.58 -8.06
N ASP A 314 -22.57 2.69 -8.56
CA ASP A 314 -23.15 3.98 -8.84
C ASP A 314 -22.98 4.80 -7.57
N GLU A 315 -22.53 6.04 -7.70
CA GLU A 315 -22.31 6.94 -6.56
C GLU A 315 -23.56 7.11 -5.68
N GLN A 316 -24.72 6.62 -6.14
CA GLN A 316 -26.00 6.61 -5.45
C GLN A 316 -26.40 5.25 -4.86
N THR A 317 -25.76 4.12 -5.20
CA THR A 317 -26.06 2.84 -4.54
C THR A 317 -25.41 2.85 -3.16
N THR A 318 -26.19 3.24 -2.17
CA THR A 318 -25.77 3.20 -0.78
C THR A 318 -25.69 1.75 -0.32
N LEU A 319 -24.86 1.45 0.68
CA LEU A 319 -24.81 0.11 1.30
C LEU A 319 -26.21 -0.37 1.77
N ALA A 320 -27.17 0.56 1.94
CA ALA A 320 -28.56 0.29 2.28
C ALA A 320 -29.36 -0.36 1.14
N ASP A 321 -28.99 -0.15 -0.13
CA ASP A 321 -29.71 -0.69 -1.29
C ASP A 321 -29.32 -2.15 -1.58
N LEU A 322 -28.19 -2.61 -1.04
CA LEU A 322 -27.69 -3.99 -1.14
C LEU A 322 -28.11 -4.87 0.04
N ILE A 323 -28.70 -4.28 1.08
CA ILE A 323 -29.24 -4.98 2.24
C ILE A 323 -30.74 -5.05 2.02
N PRO A 324 -31.35 -6.22 1.74
CA PRO A 324 -32.81 -6.31 1.71
C PRO A 324 -33.34 -5.76 3.03
N PRO A 325 -34.41 -4.94 3.03
CA PRO A 325 -34.94 -4.38 4.26
C PRO A 325 -35.16 -5.53 5.23
N LEU A 326 -34.48 -5.46 6.38
CA LEU A 326 -34.75 -6.36 7.50
C LEU A 326 -36.24 -6.21 7.75
N ASN A 327 -37.02 -7.20 7.34
CA ASN A 327 -38.43 -7.26 7.64
C ASN A 327 -38.53 -7.17 9.16
N GLU A 328 -38.89 -5.99 9.66
CA GLU A 328 -39.38 -5.81 11.01
C GLU A 328 -40.64 -6.67 11.10
N LYS A 329 -40.47 -7.92 11.53
CA LYS A 329 -41.57 -8.78 11.90
C LYS A 329 -42.34 -8.06 13.00
N LYS A 330 -43.55 -7.61 12.67
CA LYS A 330 -44.63 -7.43 13.64
C LYS A 330 -45.02 -8.75 14.26
#